data_AF-A0A8T6FX23-F1
#
_entry.id   AF-A0A8T6FX23-F1
#
_cell.length_a   1.000
_cell.length_b   1.000
_cell.length_c   1.000
_cell.angle_alpha   90.00
_cell.angle_beta   90.00
_cell.angle_gamma   90.00
#
_symmetry.space_group_name_H-M   'P 1'
#
loop_
_entity.id
_entity.type
_entity.pdbx_description
1 polymer ?
#
loop_
_entity_poly.entity_id
_entity_poly.type
_entity_poly.pdbx_seq_one_letter_code
_entity_poly.pdbx_strand_id
1 'polypeptide(L)'
;MSTMPKYLFQANYTAQGLQGLLKEGGSSRRQVFEDIANEQGGALESFYYAFGGTDLYLTFELPDTATASAVSLRIGAGGAHIITNVQ
;
A
#
# COMPACT_ATOMS: atom_id res chain seq x y z
N MET A 1 -13.23 22.95 -3.64
CA MET A 1 -12.15 22.05 -4.10
C MET A 1 -12.68 20.64 -3.97
N SER A 2 -12.72 19.84 -5.03
CA SER A 2 -13.00 18.41 -4.88
C SER A 2 -11.74 17.78 -4.29
N THR A 3 -11.79 17.37 -3.04
CA THR A 3 -10.71 16.60 -2.40
C THR A 3 -10.80 15.16 -2.90
N MET A 4 -9.70 14.58 -3.38
CA MET A 4 -9.69 13.16 -3.75
C MET A 4 -10.11 12.30 -2.54
N PRO A 5 -10.92 11.25 -2.75
CA PRO A 5 -11.29 10.34 -1.66
C PRO A 5 -10.07 9.61 -1.11
N LYS A 6 -10.14 9.30 0.18
CA LYS A 6 -9.10 8.58 0.92
C LYS A 6 -9.47 7.12 1.10
N TYR A 7 -8.50 6.25 0.92
CA TYR A 7 -8.65 4.80 1.00
C TYR A 7 -7.63 4.25 1.99
N LEU A 8 -8.11 3.57 3.03
CA LEU A 8 -7.28 2.89 4.01
C LEU A 8 -7.00 1.46 3.53
N PHE A 9 -5.74 1.07 3.57
CA PHE A 9 -5.30 -0.28 3.30
C PHE A 9 -4.55 -0.83 4.50
N GLN A 10 -4.77 -2.12 4.75
CA GLN A 10 -3.97 -2.93 5.63
C GLN A 10 -3.16 -3.91 4.79
N ALA A 11 -1.88 -4.06 5.09
CA ALA A 11 -1.05 -5.05 4.44
C ALA A 11 -0.24 -5.85 5.45
N ASN A 12 -0.08 -7.14 5.16
CA ASN A 12 0.79 -8.06 5.87
C ASN A 12 1.82 -8.62 4.90
N TYR A 13 3.06 -8.74 5.33
CA TYR A 13 4.10 -9.34 4.54
C TYR A 13 3.87 -10.84 4.40
N THR A 14 4.12 -11.35 3.19
CA THR A 14 4.34 -12.79 3.01
C THR A 14 5.75 -13.16 3.48
N ALA A 15 6.04 -14.45 3.62
CA ALA A 15 7.40 -14.91 3.92
C ALA A 15 8.43 -14.36 2.90
N GLN A 16 8.07 -14.32 1.62
CA GLN A 16 8.91 -13.75 0.56
C GLN A 16 9.08 -12.23 0.73
N GLY A 17 7.98 -11.51 1.00
CA GLY A 17 8.02 -10.07 1.20
C GLY A 17 8.89 -9.66 2.40
N LEU A 18 8.80 -10.42 3.49
CA LEU A 18 9.60 -10.17 4.69
C LEU A 18 11.10 -10.34 4.45
N GLN A 19 11.50 -11.37 3.68
CA GLN A 19 12.90 -11.54 3.26
C GLN A 19 13.39 -10.35 2.44
N GLY A 20 12.54 -9.85 1.54
CA GLY A 20 12.82 -8.64 0.79
C GLY A 20 12.96 -7.42 1.71
N LEU A 21 12.08 -7.24 2.70
CA LEU A 21 12.16 -6.12 3.65
C LEU A 21 13.47 -6.15 4.45
N LEU A 22 13.88 -7.34 4.93
CA LEU A 22 15.14 -7.50 5.67
C LEU A 22 16.38 -7.15 4.84
N LYS A 23 16.34 -7.44 3.53
CA LYS A 23 17.45 -7.18 2.62
C LYS A 23 17.53 -5.72 2.14
N GLU A 24 16.40 -5.12 1.81
CA GLU A 24 16.33 -3.81 1.15
C GLU A 24 16.00 -2.65 2.11
N GLY A 25 15.65 -2.97 3.36
CA GLY A 25 15.26 -2.00 4.38
C GLY A 25 13.85 -1.42 4.19
N GLY A 26 13.35 -0.73 5.23
CA GLY A 26 11.97 -0.25 5.24
C GLY A 26 11.69 0.97 4.35
N SER A 27 12.70 1.80 4.07
CA SER A 27 12.51 3.03 3.27
C SER A 27 12.24 2.74 1.80
N SER A 28 12.91 1.72 1.23
CA SER A 28 12.69 1.29 -0.16
C SER A 28 11.26 0.77 -0.37
N ARG A 29 10.67 0.12 0.64
CA ARG A 29 9.29 -0.36 0.57
C ARG A 29 8.28 0.77 0.51
N ARG A 30 8.46 1.83 1.30
CA ARG A 30 7.61 3.02 1.21
C ARG A 30 7.61 3.61 -0.20
N GLN A 31 8.79 3.72 -0.83
CA GLN A 31 8.93 4.24 -2.20
C GLN A 31 8.07 3.45 -3.19
N VAL A 32 8.04 2.12 -3.10
CA VAL A 32 7.22 1.28 -3.98
C VAL A 32 5.74 1.65 -3.90
N PHE A 33 5.21 1.91 -2.70
CA PHE A 33 3.81 2.33 -2.55
C PHE A 33 3.57 3.76 -3.04
N GLU A 34 4.53 4.68 -2.86
CA GLU A 34 4.46 6.04 -3.41
C GLU A 34 4.39 5.99 -4.95
N ASP A 35 5.24 5.19 -5.59
CA ASP A 35 5.27 5.04 -7.04
C ASP A 35 3.96 4.44 -7.56
N ILE A 36 3.43 3.41 -6.90
CA ILE A 36 2.12 2.81 -7.26
C ILE A 36 1.00 3.84 -7.18
N ALA A 37 0.99 4.71 -6.18
CA ALA A 37 -0.03 5.76 -6.07
C ALA A 37 0.08 6.79 -7.19
N ASN A 38 1.30 7.26 -7.45
CA ASN A 38 1.60 8.27 -8.46
C ASN A 38 1.24 7.77 -9.87
N GLU A 39 1.56 6.51 -10.19
CA GLU A 39 1.20 5.88 -11.47
C GLU A 39 -0.32 5.85 -11.72
N GLN A 40 -1.12 5.90 -10.65
CA GLN A 40 -2.58 5.88 -10.71
C GLN A 40 -3.21 7.27 -10.58
N GLY A 41 -2.40 8.32 -10.65
CA GLY A 41 -2.86 9.71 -10.53
C GLY A 41 -3.28 10.11 -9.11
N GLY A 42 -2.82 9.37 -8.11
CA GLY A 42 -3.06 9.65 -6.70
C GLY A 42 -1.78 9.89 -5.91
N ALA A 43 -1.87 9.78 -4.59
CA ALA A 43 -0.75 9.98 -3.68
C ALA A 43 -0.83 9.06 -2.47
N LEU A 44 0.34 8.69 -1.93
CA LEU A 44 0.43 8.04 -0.61
C LEU A 44 0.41 9.12 0.47
N GLU A 45 -0.69 9.23 1.20
CA GLU A 45 -0.84 10.18 2.29
C GLU A 45 -0.10 9.71 3.55
N SER A 46 -0.31 8.44 3.94
CA SER A 46 0.22 7.90 5.17
C SER A 46 0.75 6.49 4.99
N PHE A 47 1.85 6.18 5.70
CA PHE A 47 2.50 4.89 5.70
C PHE A 47 3.05 4.64 7.09
N TYR A 48 2.55 3.59 7.75
CA TYR A 48 2.99 3.19 9.08
C TYR A 48 3.34 1.70 9.10
N TYR A 49 4.54 1.39 9.58
CA TYR A 49 4.84 0.07 10.11
C TYR A 49 4.09 -0.09 11.43
N ALA A 50 3.33 -1.17 11.52
CA ALA A 50 2.64 -1.57 12.74
C ALA A 50 3.24 -2.86 13.30
N PHE A 51 3.04 -3.06 14.60
CA PHE A 51 3.43 -4.27 15.30
C PHE A 51 2.15 -4.98 15.75
N GLY A 52 2.04 -6.28 15.46
CA GLY A 52 0.87 -7.08 15.83
C GLY A 52 0.32 -7.86 14.64
N GLY A 53 -1.00 -7.99 14.53
CA GLY A 53 -1.66 -8.75 13.47
C GLY A 53 -1.67 -8.08 12.09
N THR A 54 -1.19 -6.84 12.00
CA THR A 54 -1.07 -6.06 10.76
C THR A 54 0.31 -5.42 10.72
N ASP A 55 1.05 -5.65 9.63
CA ASP A 55 2.40 -5.10 9.46
C ASP A 55 2.41 -3.65 8.95
N LEU A 56 1.41 -3.27 8.15
CA LEU A 56 1.35 -1.97 7.50
C LEU A 56 -0.07 -1.38 7.51
N TYR A 57 -0.16 -0.08 7.82
CA TYR A 57 -1.32 0.75 7.53
C TYR A 57 -0.94 1.82 6.53
N LEU A 58 -1.72 1.94 5.45
CA LEU A 58 -1.48 2.87 4.35
C LEU A 58 -2.75 3.66 4.06
N THR A 59 -2.62 4.98 3.88
CA THR A 59 -3.70 5.79 3.31
C THR A 59 -3.28 6.31 1.95
N PHE A 60 -4.10 6.06 0.93
CA PHE A 60 -3.94 6.66 -0.39
C PHE A 60 -5.05 7.66 -0.67
N GLU A 61 -4.70 8.78 -1.29
CA GLU A 61 -5.62 9.62 -2.03
C GLU A 61 -5.69 9.10 -3.46
N LEU A 62 -6.85 8.66 -3.92
CA LEU A 62 -7.03 8.08 -5.26
C LEU A 62 -8.27 8.66 -5.96
N PRO A 63 -8.33 8.65 -7.30
CA PRO A 63 -9.45 9.22 -8.06
C PRO A 63 -10.82 8.64 -7.72
N ASP A 64 -10.91 7.32 -7.57
CA ASP A 64 -12.16 6.59 -7.33
C ASP A 64 -11.92 5.18 -6.73
N THR A 65 -13.02 4.51 -6.36
CA THR A 65 -12.98 3.18 -5.73
C THR A 65 -12.49 2.09 -6.69
N ALA A 66 -12.71 2.25 -8.00
CA ALA A 66 -12.20 1.32 -9.00
C ALA A 66 -10.66 1.35 -9.04
N THR A 67 -10.09 2.55 -8.98
CA THR A 67 -8.65 2.78 -8.91
C THR A 67 -8.08 2.21 -7.60
N ALA A 68 -8.75 2.42 -6.47
CA ALA A 68 -8.35 1.82 -5.19
C ALA A 68 -8.36 0.28 -5.22
N SER A 69 -9.36 -0.31 -5.86
CA SER A 69 -9.43 -1.76 -6.05
C SER A 69 -8.28 -2.27 -6.93
N ALA A 70 -7.98 -1.55 -8.03
CA ALA A 70 -6.86 -1.88 -8.91
C ALA A 70 -5.50 -1.79 -8.20
N VAL A 71 -5.30 -0.79 -7.34
CA VAL A 71 -4.10 -0.66 -6.49
C VAL A 71 -3.97 -1.89 -5.57
N SER A 72 -5.05 -2.29 -4.89
CA SER A 72 -5.07 -3.50 -4.04
C SER A 72 -4.61 -4.74 -4.82
N LEU A 73 -5.19 -4.95 -6.00
CA LEU A 73 -4.88 -6.11 -6.84
C LEU A 73 -3.42 -6.09 -7.33
N ARG A 74 -2.91 -4.92 -7.73
CA ARG A 74 -1.53 -4.78 -8.21
C ARG A 74 -0.51 -5.06 -7.11
N ILE A 75 -0.74 -4.56 -5.90
CA ILE A 75 0.11 -4.83 -4.74
C ILE A 75 0.08 -6.32 -4.38
N GLY A 76 -1.11 -6.92 -4.34
CA GLY A 76 -1.27 -8.35 -4.07
C GLY A 76 -0.62 -9.25 -5.12
N ALA A 77 -0.71 -8.89 -6.41
CA ALA A 77 -0.10 -9.63 -7.51
C ALA A 77 1.44 -9.69 -7.43
N GLY A 78 2.08 -8.71 -6.77
CA GLY A 78 3.51 -8.71 -6.50
C GLY A 78 3.98 -9.79 -5.51
N GLY A 79 3.05 -10.41 -4.78
CA GLY A 79 3.33 -11.53 -3.86
C GLY A 79 4.09 -11.17 -2.58
N ALA A 80 4.58 -9.94 -2.45
CA ALA A 80 5.26 -9.47 -1.25
C ALA A 80 4.29 -9.18 -0.09
N HIS A 81 3.03 -8.88 -0.39
CA HIS A 81 2.03 -8.51 0.60
C HIS A 81 0.70 -9.23 0.34
N ILE A 82 0.00 -9.57 1.41
CA ILE A 82 -1.45 -9.75 1.41
C ILE A 82 -2.02 -8.38 1.80
N ILE A 83 -2.74 -7.74 0.89
CA ILE A 83 -3.30 -6.40 1.09
C ILE A 83 -4.83 -6.44 1.04
N THR A 84 -5.46 -5.67 1.92
CA THR A 84 -6.92 -5.53 2.01
C THR A 84 -7.27 -4.05 2.07
N ASN A 85 -8.23 -3.63 1.24
CA ASN A 85 -8.86 -2.32 1.36
C ASN A 85 -9.91 -2.39 2.48
N VAL A 86 -9.86 -1.45 3.42
CA VAL A 86 -10.64 -1.46 4.67
C VAL A 86 -11.79 -0.43 4.65
N GLN A 87 -12.31 -0.11 3.47
CA GLN A 87 -13.50 0.73 3.34
C GLN A 87 -14.79 0.05 3.81
#